data_AF-A0A519Z449-F1
#
_entry.id   AF-A0A519Z449-F1
#
_cell.length_a   1.000
_cell.length_b   1.000
_cell.length_c   1.000
_cell.angle_alpha   90.00
_cell.angle_beta   90.00
_cell.angle_gamma   90.00
#
_symmetry.space_group_name_H-M   'P 1'
#
loop_
_entity.id
_entity.type
_entity.pdbx_description
1 polymer ?
#
loop_
_entity_poly.entity_id
_entity_poly.type
_entity_poly.pdbx_seq_one_letter_code
_entity_poly.pdbx_strand_id
1 'polypeptide(L)'
;MQLSLTQSRRRILLLIMTLCLYFEANAQTRITGKVIGGDDNQPIIGATIKKKVGPGGSTTDASGTFTLVTSPTDILVVSFVGYTSQEVVVGDQKSITVTLQPSDNSLTEVIVTGYTTQRKKDLTGAVTVVNVAQLKSQPAASAVESLQGRAPGVQIVNDGAPGSTPQIRIRGTSTIGNNEPLYIVDGVPFEGNLSWLNQNDIESMQVLKDGSSASIYGARANNGVVIITTKKGVVGAPRITLDTYYGLQKPRSEQFPKMMNPQQYAEYLFT
;
A
#
# COMPACT_ATOMS: atom_id res chain seq x y z
N MET A 1 -72.55 22.41 26.65
CA MET A 1 -71.34 23.15 27.09
C MET A 1 -70.03 22.35 27.01
N GLN A 2 -70.04 21.01 26.92
CA GLN A 2 -68.81 20.19 26.91
C GLN A 2 -68.10 20.05 25.55
N LEU A 3 -68.76 20.30 24.41
CA LEU A 3 -68.14 20.19 23.07
C LEU A 3 -67.22 21.37 22.67
N SER A 4 -67.31 22.53 23.34
CA SER A 4 -66.43 23.67 23.03
C SER A 4 -65.06 23.59 23.71
N LEU A 5 -64.95 22.90 24.86
CA LEU A 5 -63.70 22.72 25.58
C LEU A 5 -62.73 21.75 24.87
N THR A 6 -63.24 20.71 24.22
CA THR A 6 -62.42 19.76 23.44
C THR A 6 -61.88 20.37 22.14
N GLN A 7 -62.65 21.26 21.50
CA GLN A 7 -62.19 22.04 20.32
C GLN A 7 -61.08 23.04 20.69
N SER A 8 -61.18 23.72 21.83
CA SER A 8 -60.16 24.66 22.32
C SER A 8 -58.83 23.94 22.66
N ARG A 9 -58.90 22.79 23.36
CA ARG A 9 -57.70 21.98 23.67
C ARG A 9 -57.00 21.46 22.42
N ARG A 10 -57.75 21.06 21.39
CA ARG A 10 -57.19 20.55 20.11
C ARG A 10 -56.51 21.65 19.29
N ARG A 11 -57.04 22.89 19.34
CA ARG A 11 -56.41 24.07 18.70
C ARG A 11 -55.11 24.50 19.40
N ILE A 12 -55.07 24.45 20.73
CA ILE A 12 -53.86 24.73 21.51
C ILE A 12 -52.76 23.69 21.22
N LEU A 13 -53.14 22.40 21.12
CA LEU A 13 -52.20 21.32 20.80
C LEU A 13 -51.62 21.45 19.38
N LEU A 14 -52.44 21.85 18.40
CA LEU A 14 -51.97 22.15 17.03
C LEU A 14 -51.04 23.36 17.00
N LEU A 15 -51.33 24.42 17.78
CA LEU A 15 -50.48 25.61 17.87
C LEU A 15 -49.09 25.29 18.46
N ILE A 16 -49.04 24.47 19.51
CA ILE A 16 -47.79 24.00 20.14
C ILE A 16 -46.99 23.11 19.18
N MET A 17 -47.65 22.22 18.44
CA MET A 17 -46.99 21.38 17.44
C MET A 17 -46.39 22.20 16.29
N THR A 18 -47.10 23.24 15.81
CA THR A 18 -46.53 24.17 14.82
C THR A 18 -45.37 24.98 15.39
N LEU A 19 -45.42 25.39 16.67
CA LEU A 19 -44.33 26.14 17.31
C LEU A 19 -43.05 25.29 17.49
N CYS A 20 -43.19 24.00 17.80
CA CYS A 20 -42.06 23.07 17.82
C CYS A 20 -41.44 22.85 16.44
N LEU A 21 -42.26 22.81 15.37
CA LEU A 21 -41.76 22.71 13.99
C LEU A 21 -41.00 23.97 13.54
N TYR A 22 -41.34 25.15 14.08
CA TYR A 22 -40.58 26.38 13.83
C TYR A 22 -39.19 26.41 14.49
N PHE A 23 -39.00 25.68 15.60
CA PHE A 23 -37.71 25.61 16.30
C PHE A 23 -36.70 24.73 15.54
N GLU A 24 -37.13 23.60 14.99
CA GLU A 24 -36.29 22.70 14.19
C GLU A 24 -35.82 23.35 12.86
N ALA A 25 -36.63 24.25 12.28
CA ALA A 25 -36.33 24.89 11.00
C ALA A 25 -35.20 25.94 11.07
N ASN A 26 -34.82 26.41 12.26
CA ASN A 26 -33.79 27.45 12.44
C ASN A 26 -32.41 26.90 12.86
N ALA A 27 -32.21 25.58 12.88
CA ALA A 27 -30.95 24.98 13.34
C ALA A 27 -29.84 24.92 12.27
N GLN A 28 -30.16 25.22 10.99
CA GLN A 28 -29.22 25.11 9.87
C GLN A 28 -28.60 26.46 9.53
N THR A 29 -27.38 26.71 10.00
CA THR A 29 -26.68 27.97 9.76
C THR A 29 -25.69 27.81 8.61
N ARG A 30 -25.64 28.77 7.70
CA ARG A 30 -24.63 28.79 6.63
C ARG A 30 -23.33 29.35 7.20
N ILE A 31 -22.28 28.55 7.14
CA ILE A 31 -20.94 28.91 7.61
C ILE A 31 -20.02 29.04 6.40
N THR A 32 -19.18 30.08 6.45
CA THR A 32 -18.10 30.31 5.49
C THR A 32 -16.78 30.03 6.18
N GLY A 33 -15.83 29.40 5.50
CA GLY A 33 -14.52 29.17 6.08
C GLY A 33 -13.41 29.25 5.05
N LYS A 34 -12.16 29.26 5.51
CA LYS A 34 -10.97 29.27 4.66
C LYS A 34 -10.02 28.17 5.07
N VAL A 35 -9.49 27.44 4.10
CA VAL A 35 -8.48 26.40 4.30
C VAL A 35 -7.13 26.93 3.80
N ILE A 36 -6.12 26.88 4.66
CA ILE A 36 -4.74 27.29 4.35
C ILE A 36 -3.75 26.17 4.64
N GLY A 37 -2.67 26.10 3.89
CA GLY A 37 -1.54 25.21 4.14
C GLY A 37 -0.66 25.75 5.28
N GLY A 38 -0.26 24.88 6.20
CA GLY A 38 0.65 25.25 7.29
C GLY A 38 2.11 25.44 6.85
N ASP A 39 2.46 24.98 5.64
CA ASP A 39 3.78 25.08 5.04
C ASP A 39 4.07 26.46 4.44
N ASP A 40 3.14 26.97 3.62
CA ASP A 40 3.34 28.18 2.83
C ASP A 40 2.33 29.29 3.13
N ASN A 41 1.40 29.04 4.07
CA ASN A 41 0.25 29.89 4.37
C ASN A 41 -0.62 30.22 3.14
N GLN A 42 -0.52 29.44 2.07
CA GLN A 42 -1.33 29.64 0.87
C GLN A 42 -2.69 28.97 0.98
N PRO A 43 -3.71 29.54 0.32
CA PRO A 43 -5.03 28.93 0.26
C PRO A 43 -4.99 27.59 -0.49
N ILE A 44 -5.59 26.56 0.09
CA ILE A 44 -5.66 25.24 -0.53
C ILE A 44 -6.92 25.15 -1.40
N ILE A 45 -6.72 25.00 -2.71
CA ILE A 45 -7.78 24.87 -3.71
C ILE A 45 -8.20 23.40 -3.83
N GLY A 46 -9.50 23.11 -3.81
CA GLY A 46 -10.02 21.75 -3.98
C GLY A 46 -9.90 20.84 -2.74
N ALA A 47 -9.65 21.40 -1.55
CA ALA A 47 -9.79 20.66 -0.30
C ALA A 47 -11.24 20.18 -0.13
N THR A 48 -11.40 18.95 0.33
CA THR A 48 -12.72 18.35 0.58
C THR A 48 -13.11 18.57 2.04
N ILE A 49 -14.23 19.27 2.26
CA ILE A 49 -14.84 19.47 3.56
C ILE A 49 -16.07 18.56 3.65
N LYS A 50 -16.11 17.68 4.65
CA LYS A 50 -17.27 16.82 4.91
C LYS A 50 -17.70 16.94 6.37
N LYS A 51 -19.00 16.82 6.63
CA LYS A 51 -19.46 16.59 8.00
C LYS A 51 -19.08 15.17 8.43
N LYS A 52 -18.60 15.02 9.66
CA LYS A 52 -18.25 13.71 10.24
C LYS A 52 -19.45 12.79 10.32
N VAL A 53 -20.62 13.35 10.63
CA VAL A 53 -21.89 12.64 10.74
C VAL A 53 -22.92 13.36 9.88
N GLY A 54 -23.65 12.58 9.08
CA GLY A 54 -24.75 13.07 8.24
C GLY A 54 -24.36 13.49 6.82
N PRO A 55 -25.34 13.66 5.93
CA PRO A 55 -25.11 14.05 4.55
C PRO A 55 -24.73 15.55 4.47
N GLY A 56 -23.69 15.83 3.70
CA GLY A 56 -23.26 17.20 3.38
C GLY A 56 -21.75 17.33 3.31
N GLY A 57 -21.29 17.96 2.23
CA GLY A 57 -19.90 18.29 2.01
C GLY A 57 -19.78 19.42 1.00
N SER A 58 -18.64 20.08 0.99
CA SER A 58 -18.31 21.17 0.10
C SER A 58 -16.83 21.08 -0.26
N THR A 59 -16.42 21.81 -1.28
CA THR A 59 -15.02 21.89 -1.71
C THR A 59 -14.56 23.34 -1.65
N THR A 60 -13.28 23.57 -1.39
CA THR A 60 -12.73 24.93 -1.45
C THR A 60 -12.61 25.45 -2.87
N ASP A 61 -12.82 26.75 -3.04
CA ASP A 61 -12.62 27.48 -4.29
C ASP A 61 -11.15 27.87 -4.54
N ALA A 62 -10.91 28.64 -5.61
CA ALA A 62 -9.57 29.13 -5.99
C ALA A 62 -8.90 30.03 -4.92
N SER A 63 -9.67 30.56 -3.97
CA SER A 63 -9.20 31.38 -2.87
C SER A 63 -9.09 30.61 -1.55
N GLY A 64 -9.33 29.29 -1.58
CA GLY A 64 -9.33 28.40 -0.41
C GLY A 64 -10.57 28.55 0.46
N THR A 65 -11.59 29.28 -0.01
CA THR A 65 -12.82 29.52 0.75
C THR A 65 -13.85 28.43 0.46
N PHE A 66 -14.58 28.01 1.49
CA PHE A 66 -15.69 27.08 1.39
C PHE A 66 -16.94 27.66 2.05
N THR A 67 -18.10 27.24 1.57
CA THR A 67 -19.39 27.52 2.20
C THR A 67 -20.13 26.21 2.41
N LEU A 68 -20.62 25.98 3.62
CA LEU A 68 -21.35 24.77 3.97
C LEU A 68 -22.47 25.09 4.96
N VAL A 69 -23.62 24.44 4.81
CA VAL A 69 -24.72 24.51 5.78
C VAL A 69 -24.50 23.42 6.82
N THR A 70 -24.30 23.83 8.07
CA THR A 70 -24.00 22.93 9.18
C THR A 70 -24.74 23.38 10.43
N SER A 71 -24.85 22.47 11.39
CA SER A 71 -25.29 22.78 12.75
C SER A 71 -24.07 23.15 13.61
N PRO A 72 -24.23 23.95 14.68
CA PRO A 72 -23.15 24.27 15.64
C PRO A 72 -22.52 23.05 16.30
N THR A 73 -23.26 21.95 16.38
CA THR A 73 -22.83 20.67 16.95
C THR A 73 -22.09 19.77 15.96
N ASP A 74 -21.98 20.16 14.69
CA ASP A 74 -21.31 19.35 13.67
C ASP A 74 -19.78 19.45 13.78
N ILE A 75 -19.12 18.34 13.44
CA ILE A 75 -17.66 18.28 13.28
C ILE A 75 -17.37 18.22 11.78
N LEU A 76 -16.51 19.10 11.30
CA LEU A 76 -16.04 19.13 9.92
C LEU A 76 -14.72 18.37 9.82
N VAL A 77 -14.65 17.45 8.87
CA VAL A 77 -13.43 16.76 8.47
C VAL A 77 -12.95 17.42 7.19
N VAL A 78 -11.79 18.07 7.26
CA VAL A 78 -11.14 18.70 6.11
C VAL A 78 -9.98 17.80 5.67
N SER A 79 -9.96 17.45 4.40
CA SER A 79 -8.95 16.56 3.82
C SER A 79 -8.50 17.06 2.45
N PHE A 80 -7.22 16.94 2.18
CA PHE A 80 -6.62 17.24 0.88
C PHE A 80 -5.43 16.31 0.62
N VAL A 81 -5.17 16.01 -0.65
CA VAL A 81 -4.08 15.10 -1.03
C VAL A 81 -2.74 15.72 -0.63
N GLY A 82 -1.91 14.97 0.10
CA GLY A 82 -0.62 15.45 0.61
C GLY A 82 -0.69 16.17 1.96
N TYR A 83 -1.87 16.28 2.57
CA TYR A 83 -2.06 16.92 3.89
C TYR A 83 -2.74 15.98 4.89
N THR A 84 -2.44 16.17 6.17
CA THR A 84 -3.05 15.41 7.26
C THR A 84 -4.49 15.89 7.45
N SER A 85 -5.45 14.97 7.47
CA SER A 85 -6.85 15.33 7.65
C SER A 85 -7.08 15.91 9.05
N GLN A 86 -7.80 17.02 9.13
CA GLN A 86 -8.06 17.72 10.39
C GLN A 86 -9.56 17.75 10.68
N GLU A 87 -9.90 17.45 11.94
CA GLU A 87 -11.25 17.61 12.47
C GLU A 87 -11.39 18.97 13.16
N VAL A 88 -12.43 19.72 12.82
CA VAL A 88 -12.71 21.04 13.39
C VAL A 88 -14.17 21.09 13.84
N VAL A 89 -14.39 21.45 15.11
CA VAL A 89 -15.72 21.66 15.66
C VAL A 89 -16.25 23.01 15.19
N VAL A 90 -17.48 23.04 14.68
CA VAL A 90 -18.09 24.26 14.13
C VAL A 90 -18.38 25.30 15.22
N GLY A 91 -19.03 24.88 16.31
CA GLY A 91 -19.45 25.78 17.39
C GLY A 91 -20.39 26.90 16.92
N ASP A 92 -20.40 28.03 17.62
CA ASP A 92 -21.23 29.21 17.29
C ASP A 92 -20.55 30.17 16.29
N GLN A 93 -19.48 29.75 15.63
CA GLN A 93 -18.67 30.60 14.78
C GLN A 93 -19.22 30.67 13.36
N LYS A 94 -19.43 31.89 12.84
CA LYS A 94 -19.86 32.12 11.45
C LYS A 94 -18.72 32.00 10.43
N SER A 95 -17.48 32.12 10.89
CA SER A 95 -16.27 32.03 10.08
C SER A 95 -15.22 31.13 10.72
N ILE A 96 -14.73 30.12 9.98
CA ILE A 96 -13.72 29.16 10.47
C ILE A 96 -12.50 29.17 9.55
N THR A 97 -11.32 29.35 10.12
CA THR A 97 -10.05 29.17 9.41
C THR A 97 -9.43 27.84 9.82
N VAL A 98 -9.14 26.97 8.85
CA VAL A 98 -8.56 25.64 9.05
C VAL A 98 -7.17 25.62 8.45
N THR A 99 -6.15 25.30 9.26
CA THR A 99 -4.76 25.19 8.80
C THR A 99 -4.37 23.72 8.70
N LEU A 100 -4.34 23.20 7.48
CA LEU A 100 -3.91 21.83 7.24
C LEU A 100 -2.38 21.73 7.30
N GLN A 101 -1.90 20.76 8.08
CA GLN A 101 -0.47 20.45 8.11
C GLN A 101 -0.12 19.49 6.96
N PRO A 102 1.01 19.71 6.25
CA PRO A 102 1.51 18.76 5.27
C PRO A 102 1.60 17.37 5.89
N SER A 103 1.17 16.36 5.15
CA SER A 103 1.34 14.98 5.58
C SER A 103 2.75 14.55 5.20
N ASP A 104 3.59 14.29 6.20
CA ASP A 104 4.86 13.56 6.02
C ASP A 104 4.61 12.07 5.73
N ASN A 105 3.61 11.77 4.88
CA ASN A 105 3.41 10.46 4.28
C ASN A 105 4.46 10.21 3.20
N SER A 106 5.74 10.34 3.57
CA SER A 106 6.73 9.43 3.04
C SER A 106 6.25 8.03 3.43
N LEU A 107 5.83 7.25 2.43
CA LEU A 107 5.52 5.83 2.57
C LEU A 107 6.63 5.21 3.41
N THR A 108 6.36 5.00 4.70
CA THR A 108 7.34 4.43 5.60
C THR A 108 7.36 2.96 5.24
N GLU A 109 8.24 2.58 4.33
CA GLU A 109 8.55 1.17 4.09
C GLU A 109 9.02 0.59 5.43
N VAL A 110 8.11 -0.11 6.08
CA VAL A 110 8.41 -0.85 7.31
C VAL A 110 9.19 -2.07 6.89
N ILE A 111 10.45 -2.14 7.33
CA ILE A 111 11.32 -3.28 7.11
C ILE A 111 11.15 -4.20 8.33
N VAL A 112 10.69 -5.42 8.07
CA VAL A 112 10.68 -6.50 9.06
C VAL A 112 12.05 -7.19 9.05
N THR A 113 12.99 -6.65 9.82
CA THR A 113 14.22 -7.36 10.17
C THR A 113 13.95 -8.21 11.42
N GLY A 114 13.35 -9.38 11.23
CA GLY A 114 13.10 -10.36 12.30
C GLY A 114 11.98 -9.94 13.25
N TYR A 115 12.27 -9.84 14.56
CA TYR A 115 11.29 -9.61 15.64
C TYR A 115 10.94 -8.13 15.88
N THR A 116 11.58 -7.17 15.21
CA THR A 116 11.32 -5.74 15.39
C THR A 116 11.17 -5.04 14.03
N THR A 117 10.21 -4.12 13.94
CA THR A 117 9.99 -3.27 12.77
C THR A 117 10.85 -2.02 12.88
N GLN A 118 11.85 -1.86 12.00
CA GLN A 118 12.72 -0.68 11.99
C GLN A 118 12.57 0.08 10.67
N ARG A 119 12.73 1.41 10.72
CA ARG A 119 12.63 2.26 9.53
C ARG A 119 13.88 2.08 8.67
N LYS A 120 13.70 2.02 7.35
CA LYS A 120 14.77 1.91 6.33
C LYS A 120 15.94 2.86 6.52
N LYS A 121 15.68 4.09 7.00
CA LYS A 121 16.69 5.13 7.24
C LYS A 121 17.62 4.81 8.42
N ASP A 122 17.14 4.02 9.38
CA ASP A 122 17.83 3.75 10.64
C ASP A 122 18.66 2.45 10.57
N LEU A 123 18.61 1.74 9.43
CA LEU A 123 19.31 0.48 9.22
C LEU A 123 20.72 0.72 8.65
N THR A 124 21.75 0.37 9.43
CA THR A 124 23.16 0.60 9.08
C THR A 124 23.79 -0.50 8.20
N GLY A 125 23.04 -1.56 7.85
CA GLY A 125 23.54 -2.70 7.07
C GLY A 125 23.06 -2.71 5.60
N ALA A 126 23.74 -3.45 4.72
CA ALA A 126 23.33 -3.58 3.31
C ALA A 126 22.08 -4.47 3.17
N VAL A 127 20.92 -3.83 3.35
CA VAL A 127 19.61 -4.43 3.13
C VAL A 127 19.01 -3.87 1.85
N THR A 128 18.54 -4.77 0.99
CA THR A 128 17.84 -4.39 -0.24
C THR A 128 16.41 -4.85 -0.15
N VAL A 129 15.50 -3.88 -0.16
CA VAL A 129 14.06 -4.12 -0.27
C VAL A 129 13.71 -4.19 -1.74
N VAL A 130 13.06 -5.28 -2.15
CA VAL A 130 12.53 -5.44 -3.50
C VAL A 130 11.03 -5.16 -3.47
N ASN A 131 10.62 -4.17 -4.26
CA ASN A 131 9.22 -3.77 -4.33
C ASN A 131 8.41 -4.79 -5.14
N VAL A 132 7.35 -5.33 -4.54
CA VAL A 132 6.51 -6.38 -5.15
C VAL A 132 5.77 -5.91 -6.40
N ALA A 133 5.49 -4.61 -6.54
CA ALA A 133 4.92 -4.07 -7.77
C ALA A 133 5.82 -4.36 -8.98
N GLN A 134 7.15 -4.36 -8.79
CA GLN A 134 8.10 -4.71 -9.83
C GLN A 134 8.16 -6.22 -10.06
N LEU A 135 7.98 -7.03 -9.01
CA LEU A 135 7.92 -8.48 -9.11
C LEU A 135 6.76 -8.93 -10.01
N LYS A 136 5.59 -8.29 -9.86
CA LYS A 136 4.38 -8.58 -10.65
C LYS A 136 4.44 -8.12 -12.12
N SER A 137 5.40 -7.26 -12.48
CA SER A 137 5.52 -6.76 -13.85
C SER A 137 6.03 -7.81 -14.85
N GLN A 138 6.63 -8.89 -14.34
CA GLN A 138 7.16 -9.96 -15.16
C GLN A 138 6.54 -11.30 -14.72
N PRO A 139 5.94 -12.06 -15.66
CA PRO A 139 5.54 -13.43 -15.38
C PRO A 139 6.79 -14.25 -15.05
N ALA A 140 6.93 -14.66 -13.79
CA ALA A 140 7.99 -15.54 -13.33
C ALA A 140 7.37 -16.85 -12.83
N ALA A 141 8.06 -17.98 -13.04
CA ALA A 141 7.56 -19.27 -12.60
C ALA A 141 7.64 -19.44 -11.06
N SER A 142 8.46 -18.62 -10.40
CA SER A 142 8.60 -18.61 -8.95
C SER A 142 8.87 -17.19 -8.43
N ALA A 143 8.55 -16.96 -7.16
CA ALA A 143 8.89 -15.72 -6.47
C ALA A 143 10.40 -15.42 -6.47
N VAL A 144 11.23 -16.47 -6.41
CA VAL A 144 12.69 -16.37 -6.41
C VAL A 144 13.22 -15.84 -7.75
N GLU A 145 12.70 -16.35 -8.86
CA GLU A 145 13.10 -15.91 -10.19
C GLU A 145 12.81 -14.42 -10.41
N SER A 146 11.71 -13.92 -9.82
CA SER A 146 11.35 -12.51 -9.96
C SER A 146 12.31 -11.52 -9.31
N LEU A 147 13.20 -11.99 -8.42
CA LEU A 147 14.28 -11.17 -7.87
C LEU A 147 15.41 -10.90 -8.86
N GLN A 148 15.44 -11.60 -10.00
CA GLN A 148 16.52 -11.51 -10.96
C GLN A 148 16.64 -10.09 -11.52
N GLY A 149 17.83 -9.50 -11.34
CA GLY A 149 18.10 -8.13 -11.78
C GLY A 149 17.39 -7.04 -10.97
N ARG A 150 16.61 -7.38 -9.93
CA ARG A 150 15.90 -6.41 -9.07
C ARG A 150 16.68 -6.05 -7.81
N ALA A 151 17.62 -6.90 -7.39
CA ALA A 151 18.52 -6.63 -6.28
C ALA A 151 19.99 -6.72 -6.74
N PRO A 152 20.81 -5.67 -6.56
CA PRO A 152 22.21 -5.73 -6.97
C PRO A 152 22.98 -6.74 -6.13
N GLY A 153 23.86 -7.52 -6.76
CA GLY A 153 24.65 -8.56 -6.08
C GLY A 153 23.85 -9.81 -5.71
N VAL A 154 22.62 -9.98 -6.22
CA VAL A 154 21.86 -11.23 -6.17
C VAL A 154 21.93 -11.87 -7.55
N GLN A 155 22.54 -13.04 -7.64
CA GLN A 155 22.58 -13.85 -8.84
C GLN A 155 21.58 -14.99 -8.70
N ILE A 156 20.70 -15.14 -9.68
CA ILE A 156 19.79 -16.27 -9.78
C ILE A 156 20.19 -17.08 -10.99
N VAL A 157 20.42 -18.38 -10.77
CA VAL A 157 20.68 -19.37 -11.81
C VAL A 157 19.42 -20.21 -11.93
N ASN A 158 18.77 -20.15 -13.08
CA ASN A 158 17.58 -20.94 -13.40
C ASN A 158 17.94 -21.92 -14.53
N ASP A 159 17.57 -23.17 -14.38
CA ASP A 159 17.79 -24.24 -15.37
C ASP A 159 16.72 -24.26 -16.48
N GLY A 160 15.74 -23.34 -16.41
CA GLY A 160 14.70 -23.14 -17.42
C GLY A 160 13.61 -24.21 -17.43
N ALA A 161 13.67 -25.17 -16.51
CA ALA A 161 12.67 -26.22 -16.37
C ALA A 161 11.43 -25.70 -15.60
N PRO A 162 10.21 -26.00 -16.07
CA PRO A 162 8.99 -25.66 -15.33
C PRO A 162 9.01 -26.31 -13.94
N GLY A 163 8.81 -25.50 -12.89
CA GLY A 163 8.78 -25.98 -11.50
C GLY A 163 10.17 -26.23 -10.88
N SER A 164 11.27 -26.10 -11.62
CA SER A 164 12.61 -26.15 -11.02
C SER A 164 12.83 -24.94 -10.12
N THR A 165 13.49 -25.16 -9.00
CA THR A 165 13.78 -24.06 -8.08
C THR A 165 15.06 -23.36 -8.49
N PRO A 166 15.02 -22.03 -8.72
CA PRO A 166 16.21 -21.29 -9.07
C PRO A 166 17.20 -21.26 -7.90
N GLN A 167 18.48 -21.46 -8.20
CA GLN A 167 19.56 -21.32 -7.22
C GLN A 167 19.87 -19.83 -7.02
N ILE A 168 19.75 -19.32 -5.79
CA ILE A 168 20.13 -17.94 -5.44
C ILE A 168 21.55 -17.92 -4.89
N ARG A 169 22.33 -16.92 -5.29
CA ARG A 169 23.63 -16.59 -4.72
C ARG A 169 23.69 -15.10 -4.38
N ILE A 170 24.00 -14.78 -3.13
CA ILE A 170 24.16 -13.39 -2.68
C ILE A 170 25.66 -13.09 -2.60
N ARG A 171 26.12 -12.12 -3.39
CA ARG A 171 27.54 -11.73 -3.52
C ARG A 171 28.48 -12.84 -4.00
N GLY A 172 27.98 -13.74 -4.84
CA GLY A 172 28.78 -14.81 -5.44
C GLY A 172 28.88 -16.05 -4.55
N THR A 173 29.93 -16.84 -4.74
CA THR A 173 30.17 -18.10 -4.01
C THR A 173 31.15 -17.86 -2.86
N SER A 174 30.64 -17.86 -1.62
CA SER A 174 31.44 -17.59 -0.41
C SER A 174 32.09 -18.85 0.19
N THR A 175 31.64 -20.04 -0.20
CA THR A 175 32.03 -21.35 0.37
C THR A 175 32.11 -22.40 -0.74
N ILE A 176 32.90 -23.46 -0.55
CA ILE A 176 33.07 -24.56 -1.50
C ILE A 176 31.93 -25.61 -1.39
N GLY A 177 31.12 -25.51 -0.32
CA GLY A 177 29.98 -26.40 -0.05
C GLY A 177 28.63 -25.79 -0.45
N ASN A 178 27.67 -25.75 0.47
CA ASN A 178 26.37 -25.11 0.22
C ASN A 178 26.49 -23.57 0.30
N ASN A 179 26.10 -22.89 -0.79
CA ASN A 179 26.06 -21.43 -0.91
C ASN A 179 24.63 -20.85 -0.92
N GLU A 180 23.62 -21.67 -0.63
CA GLU A 180 22.24 -21.21 -0.58
C GLU A 180 22.04 -20.22 0.59
N PRO A 181 21.30 -19.13 0.36
CA PRO A 181 20.93 -18.21 1.42
C PRO A 181 19.85 -18.84 2.31
N LEU A 182 19.74 -18.33 3.54
CA LEU A 182 18.65 -18.70 4.43
C LEU A 182 17.37 -17.95 4.03
N TYR A 183 16.27 -18.68 3.82
CA TYR A 183 14.96 -18.08 3.60
C TYR A 183 14.22 -17.91 4.92
N ILE A 184 13.51 -16.80 5.05
CA ILE A 184 12.67 -16.52 6.22
C ILE A 184 11.31 -16.09 5.72
N VAL A 185 10.29 -16.88 5.99
CA VAL A 185 8.92 -16.59 5.60
C VAL A 185 8.14 -16.24 6.85
N ASP A 186 7.66 -14.99 6.93
CA ASP A 186 6.89 -14.48 8.08
C ASP A 186 7.57 -14.66 9.45
N GLY A 187 8.91 -14.62 9.46
CA GLY A 187 9.73 -14.77 10.67
C GLY A 187 10.16 -16.21 10.97
N VAL A 188 9.69 -17.20 10.22
CA VAL A 188 10.09 -18.60 10.38
C VAL A 188 11.18 -18.95 9.36
N PRO A 189 12.34 -19.50 9.79
CA PRO A 189 13.36 -19.96 8.87
C PRO A 189 12.85 -21.16 8.07
N PHE A 190 13.00 -21.09 6.76
CA PHE A 190 12.62 -22.16 5.83
C PHE A 190 13.87 -22.64 5.09
N GLU A 191 14.12 -23.94 5.18
CA GLU A 191 15.20 -24.62 4.48
C GLU A 191 14.59 -25.47 3.36
N GLY A 192 14.81 -25.09 2.11
CA GLY A 192 14.32 -25.83 0.95
C GLY A 192 13.80 -24.95 -0.18
N ASN A 193 13.05 -25.58 -1.09
CA ASN A 193 12.59 -24.93 -2.31
C ASN A 193 11.43 -23.98 -2.07
N LEU A 194 11.58 -22.73 -2.52
CA LEU A 194 10.54 -21.69 -2.47
C LEU A 194 9.51 -21.79 -3.61
N SER A 195 9.56 -22.83 -4.45
CA SER A 195 8.65 -22.99 -5.59
C SER A 195 7.17 -23.10 -5.21
N TRP A 196 6.85 -23.44 -3.95
CA TRP A 196 5.48 -23.49 -3.45
C TRP A 196 4.90 -22.11 -3.12
N LEU A 197 5.74 -21.09 -2.96
CA LEU A 197 5.29 -19.77 -2.55
C LEU A 197 4.78 -18.99 -3.76
N ASN A 198 3.50 -18.64 -3.73
CA ASN A 198 2.91 -17.79 -4.75
C ASN A 198 3.39 -16.35 -4.61
N GLN A 199 3.93 -15.80 -5.69
CA GLN A 199 4.40 -14.42 -5.75
C GLN A 199 3.29 -13.40 -5.43
N ASN A 200 2.03 -13.73 -5.72
CA ASN A 200 0.89 -12.84 -5.45
C ASN A 200 0.60 -12.65 -3.96
N ASP A 201 1.03 -13.59 -3.12
CA ASP A 201 0.81 -13.56 -1.68
C ASP A 201 1.94 -12.83 -0.95
N ILE A 202 3.00 -12.43 -1.66
CA ILE A 202 4.13 -11.70 -1.08
C ILE A 202 3.78 -10.22 -0.96
N GLU A 203 4.00 -9.65 0.22
CA GLU A 203 3.85 -8.22 0.51
C GLU A 203 5.17 -7.48 0.31
N SER A 204 6.26 -8.04 0.83
CA SER A 204 7.60 -7.49 0.64
C SER A 204 8.65 -8.61 0.64
N MET A 205 9.72 -8.38 -0.11
CA MET A 205 10.91 -9.24 -0.05
C MET A 205 12.13 -8.39 0.24
N GLN A 206 12.94 -8.85 1.18
CA GLN A 206 14.12 -8.14 1.65
C GLN A 206 15.30 -9.08 1.61
N VAL A 207 16.42 -8.59 1.12
CA VAL A 207 17.66 -9.35 1.01
C VAL A 207 18.70 -8.70 1.92
N LEU A 208 19.12 -9.44 2.94
CA LEU A 208 20.24 -9.08 3.81
C LEU A 208 21.54 -9.63 3.18
N LYS A 209 22.44 -8.73 2.79
CA LYS A 209 23.67 -9.09 2.07
C LYS A 209 24.92 -9.13 2.95
N ASP A 210 24.85 -8.49 4.11
CA ASP A 210 25.97 -8.40 5.06
C ASP A 210 25.77 -9.32 6.25
N GLY A 211 26.88 -9.90 6.72
CA GLY A 211 26.91 -10.70 7.94
C GLY A 211 26.49 -9.92 9.19
N SER A 212 26.65 -8.60 9.25
CA SER A 212 26.20 -7.80 10.41
C SER A 212 24.68 -7.78 10.52
N SER A 213 23.98 -7.56 9.41
CA SER A 213 22.52 -7.52 9.34
C SER A 213 21.91 -8.92 9.48
N ALA A 214 22.62 -9.92 8.94
CA ALA A 214 22.20 -11.31 8.92
C ALA A 214 22.52 -12.06 10.23
N SER A 215 23.45 -11.55 11.06
CA SER A 215 23.91 -12.17 12.32
C SER A 215 22.79 -12.50 13.31
N ILE A 216 21.66 -11.79 13.23
CA ILE A 216 20.45 -12.04 14.02
C ILE A 216 19.94 -13.49 13.82
N TYR A 217 20.16 -14.06 12.63
CA TYR A 217 19.74 -15.41 12.27
C TYR A 217 20.85 -16.46 12.42
N GLY A 218 21.97 -16.09 13.04
CA GLY A 218 23.05 -17.00 13.42
C GLY A 218 23.95 -17.45 12.26
N ALA A 219 24.69 -18.55 12.47
CA ALA A 219 25.71 -19.03 11.54
C ALA A 219 25.17 -19.43 10.15
N ARG A 220 23.89 -19.78 10.05
CA ARG A 220 23.22 -20.14 8.77
C ARG A 220 23.03 -18.93 7.85
N ALA A 221 23.17 -17.73 8.39
CA ALA A 221 22.99 -16.47 7.69
C ALA A 221 24.27 -16.00 6.95
N ASN A 222 25.35 -16.81 6.97
CA ASN A 222 26.65 -16.44 6.38
C ASN A 222 26.59 -16.25 4.84
N ASN A 223 25.69 -16.97 4.17
CA ASN A 223 25.44 -16.85 2.73
C ASN A 223 24.43 -15.73 2.38
N GLY A 224 24.02 -14.94 3.38
CA GLY A 224 22.94 -13.95 3.28
C GLY A 224 21.57 -14.53 3.63
N VAL A 225 20.60 -13.63 3.80
CA VAL A 225 19.23 -13.98 4.24
C VAL A 225 18.22 -13.31 3.33
N VAL A 226 17.22 -14.06 2.88
CA VAL A 226 16.08 -13.55 2.13
C VAL A 226 14.85 -13.62 3.02
N ILE A 227 14.39 -12.46 3.47
CA ILE A 227 13.18 -12.30 4.28
C ILE A 227 12.01 -12.04 3.36
N ILE A 228 10.94 -12.81 3.54
CA ILE A 228 9.70 -12.72 2.79
C ILE A 228 8.59 -12.49 3.78
N THR A 229 7.85 -11.41 3.56
CA THR A 229 6.64 -11.10 4.32
C THR A 229 5.45 -11.36 3.41
N THR A 230 4.49 -12.17 3.86
CA THR A 230 3.25 -12.42 3.15
C THR A 230 2.21 -11.36 3.48
N LYS A 231 1.26 -11.16 2.55
CA LYS A 231 0.17 -10.20 2.71
C LYS A 231 -0.75 -10.62 3.84
N LYS A 232 -1.00 -9.70 4.75
CA LYS A 232 -1.97 -9.87 5.83
C LYS A 232 -3.27 -9.15 5.52
N GLY A 233 -4.38 -9.65 6.07
CA GLY A 233 -5.68 -9.01 5.95
C GLY A 233 -5.66 -7.62 6.60
N VAL A 234 -6.14 -6.61 5.89
CA VAL A 234 -6.29 -5.25 6.41
C VAL A 234 -7.71 -5.05 6.95
N VAL A 235 -7.85 -4.30 8.04
CA VAL A 235 -9.15 -3.93 8.59
C VAL A 235 -9.83 -2.97 7.61
N GLY A 236 -11.01 -3.34 7.11
CA GLY A 236 -11.75 -2.51 6.15
C GLY A 236 -12.73 -3.31 5.31
N ALA A 237 -13.21 -2.69 4.23
CA ALA A 237 -14.09 -3.36 3.27
C ALA A 237 -13.35 -4.50 2.55
N PRO A 238 -14.01 -5.63 2.28
CA PRO A 238 -13.40 -6.76 1.59
C PRO A 238 -12.99 -6.35 0.16
N ARG A 239 -11.72 -6.57 -0.18
CA ARG A 239 -11.18 -6.33 -1.53
C ARG A 239 -10.90 -7.66 -2.20
N ILE A 240 -11.64 -7.94 -3.27
CA ILE A 240 -11.46 -9.15 -4.08
C ILE A 240 -10.71 -8.74 -5.34
N THR A 241 -9.62 -9.43 -5.65
CA THR A 241 -8.82 -9.20 -6.86
C THR A 241 -8.74 -10.53 -7.61
N LEU A 242 -9.05 -10.51 -8.92
CA LEU A 242 -8.95 -11.67 -9.79
C LEU A 242 -7.93 -11.36 -10.88
N ASP A 243 -6.82 -12.07 -10.85
CA ASP A 243 -5.75 -11.98 -11.85
C ASP A 243 -5.82 -13.23 -12.75
N THR A 244 -5.91 -13.04 -14.07
CA THR A 244 -5.89 -14.12 -15.05
C THR A 244 -4.82 -13.85 -16.09
N TYR A 245 -4.04 -14.87 -16.45
CA TYR A 245 -3.01 -14.75 -17.48
C TYR A 245 -2.99 -16.01 -18.35
N TYR A 246 -2.58 -15.85 -19.61
CA TYR A 246 -2.35 -16.95 -20.54
C TYR A 246 -1.06 -16.67 -21.30
N GLY A 247 -0.20 -17.69 -21.44
CA GLY A 247 1.09 -17.55 -22.09
C GLY A 247 1.49 -18.84 -22.79
N LEU A 248 2.15 -18.71 -23.95
CA LEU A 248 2.74 -19.82 -24.69
C LEU A 248 4.26 -19.71 -24.56
N GLN A 249 4.89 -20.73 -23.99
CA GLN A 249 6.35 -20.82 -23.91
C GLN A 249 6.87 -21.53 -25.16
N LYS A 250 7.72 -20.84 -25.94
CA LYS A 250 8.46 -21.43 -27.06
C LYS A 250 9.95 -21.34 -26.77
N PRO A 251 10.73 -22.42 -26.96
CA PRO A 251 12.18 -22.35 -26.86
C PRO A 251 12.72 -21.31 -27.84
N ARG A 252 13.70 -20.52 -27.41
CA ARG A 252 14.31 -19.50 -28.27
C ARG A 252 15.26 -20.17 -29.27
N SER A 253 14.69 -20.63 -30.39
CA SER A 253 15.39 -21.47 -31.36
C SER A 253 16.68 -20.87 -31.92
N GLU A 254 16.78 -19.54 -31.93
CA GLU A 254 17.93 -18.76 -32.39
C GLU A 254 19.17 -18.86 -31.49
N GLN A 255 19.01 -19.27 -30.22
CA GLN A 255 20.13 -19.45 -29.29
C GLN A 255 20.70 -20.87 -29.32
N PHE A 256 20.05 -21.81 -30.03
CA PHE A 256 20.63 -23.14 -30.18
C PHE A 256 21.84 -23.08 -31.10
N PRO A 257 22.92 -23.80 -30.78
CA PRO A 257 24.04 -23.98 -31.69
C PRO A 257 23.50 -24.47 -33.04
N LYS A 258 23.92 -23.82 -34.12
CA LYS A 258 23.60 -24.32 -35.47
C LYS A 258 24.28 -25.68 -35.62
N MET A 259 23.46 -26.72 -35.62
CA MET A 259 23.93 -28.08 -35.87
C MET A 259 24.27 -28.22 -37.35
N MET A 260 25.30 -29.00 -37.66
CA MET A 260 25.63 -29.32 -39.05
C MET A 260 24.48 -30.09 -39.68
N ASN A 261 24.12 -29.71 -40.89
CA ASN A 261 23.22 -30.54 -41.70
C ASN A 261 23.98 -31.79 -42.22
N PRO A 262 23.28 -32.85 -42.65
CA PRO A 262 23.92 -34.08 -43.11
C PRO A 262 24.95 -33.87 -44.24
N GLN A 263 24.73 -32.88 -45.10
CA GLN A 263 25.64 -32.53 -46.20
C GLN A 263 26.95 -31.91 -45.71
N GLN A 264 26.88 -30.96 -44.79
CA GLN A 264 28.05 -30.35 -44.12
C GLN A 264 28.84 -31.38 -43.34
N TYR A 265 28.16 -32.35 -42.73
CA TYR A 265 28.81 -33.45 -42.01
C TYR A 265 29.56 -34.39 -42.97
N ALA A 266 28.97 -34.69 -44.13
CA ALA A 266 29.65 -35.46 -45.18
C ALA A 266 30.86 -34.72 -45.74
N GLU A 267 30.77 -33.41 -46.01
CA GLU A 267 31.91 -32.59 -46.46
C GLU A 267 33.04 -32.57 -45.42
N TYR A 268 32.73 -32.47 -44.12
CA TYR A 268 33.73 -32.54 -43.05
C TYR A 268 34.42 -33.91 -42.93
N LEU A 269 33.70 -35.01 -43.18
CA LEU A 269 34.25 -36.36 -43.06
C LEU A 269 35.12 -36.80 -44.25
N PHE A 270 34.83 -36.27 -45.45
CA PHE A 270 35.44 -36.72 -46.70
C PHE A 270 36.35 -35.67 -47.37
N THR A 271 36.65 -34.57 -46.67
CA THR A 271 37.68 -33.57 -47.04
C THR A 271 38.84 -33.63 -46.06
#